data_AF-A0A925RR26-F1
#
_entry.id   AF-A0A925RR26-F1
#
_cell.length_a   1.000
_cell.length_b   1.000
_cell.length_c   1.000
_cell.angle_alpha   90.00
_cell.angle_beta   90.00
_cell.angle_gamma   90.00
#
_symmetry.space_group_name_H-M   'P 1'
#
loop_
_entity.id
_entity.type
_entity.pdbx_description
1 polymer ?
#
loop_
_entity_poly.entity_id
_entity_poly.type
_entity_poly.pdbx_seq_one_letter_code
_entity_poly.pdbx_strand_id
1 'polypeptide(L)'
;MSLLTATACSSAEPPLVDDEDDAPDPNLIDAYIGSLPYLPVEPVAIQEGTLSPEAREGDYSCTTQALKETRQYDRIVAYAANSDSLYPGAIVGADSVVSGLFTQIVVPRAPATISVSLENLGGSKQAQIAAPSLSSYRDALSSILDAEITGSTPANLYSEIEQVHTEQQLNLALGVQASWGLGITSLKSSFDFGKQDIRSRYVVRYTQAYYTADLDAPASPSALLAPGTGVADIEGKINAEHPPVYVSSVTYGRMVVFTFESEYSSEEMSAALDFTYSGGIDIQGDVSVRYKDIISKSKITAFILGGDGGSAAQTIDSYESLISFIKTGGNYSRQSPGAPIAYKLSYLKDNSPARMSFTTDYAVKDCVRVSQQVKVTLRSIAVDSAGGDPGDNLELYGRITAQGTNQQTLFDKDGDHYVSIREGTI
;
A
#
# COMPACT_ATOMS: atom_id res chain seq x y z
N MET A 1 -90.38 -32.22 49.48
CA MET A 1 -89.32 -32.65 50.41
C MET A 1 -88.35 -33.47 49.56
N SER A 2 -87.16 -33.05 49.16
CA SER A 2 -86.31 -31.91 49.54
C SER A 2 -85.47 -31.46 48.33
N LEU A 3 -84.94 -30.24 48.46
CA LEU A 3 -84.19 -29.43 47.50
C LEU A 3 -83.02 -30.15 46.79
N LEU A 4 -82.84 -29.78 45.51
CA LEU A 4 -81.53 -29.76 44.83
C LEU A 4 -80.60 -28.77 45.55
N THR A 5 -79.39 -29.22 45.88
CA THR A 5 -78.22 -28.37 46.06
C THR A 5 -77.09 -28.93 45.22
N ALA A 6 -76.66 -28.16 44.23
CA ALA A 6 -75.50 -28.43 43.41
C ALA A 6 -74.23 -28.03 44.18
N THR A 7 -73.27 -28.94 44.26
CA THR A 7 -71.92 -28.65 44.74
C THR A 7 -70.97 -28.83 43.56
N ALA A 8 -70.39 -27.74 43.08
CA ALA A 8 -69.33 -27.75 42.10
C ALA A 8 -68.03 -28.21 42.77
N CYS A 9 -67.42 -29.27 42.26
CA CYS A 9 -66.04 -29.63 42.58
C CYS A 9 -65.16 -29.31 41.38
N SER A 10 -64.19 -28.45 41.66
CA SER A 10 -63.05 -27.99 40.86
C SER A 10 -62.59 -28.98 39.78
N SER A 11 -62.73 -28.57 38.52
CA SER A 11 -61.96 -29.12 37.41
C SER A 11 -60.52 -28.66 37.57
N ALA A 12 -59.60 -29.63 37.60
CA ALA A 12 -58.16 -29.40 37.58
C ALA A 12 -57.78 -28.28 36.61
N GLU A 13 -57.09 -27.26 37.12
CA GLU A 13 -56.30 -26.36 36.30
C GLU A 13 -55.36 -27.20 35.44
N PRO A 14 -55.27 -26.97 34.12
CA PRO A 14 -54.15 -27.48 33.35
C PRO A 14 -52.87 -26.92 34.00
N PRO A 15 -51.76 -27.67 34.02
CA PRO A 15 -50.51 -27.12 34.51
C PRO A 15 -50.25 -25.84 33.73
N LEU A 16 -50.07 -24.73 34.47
CA LEU A 16 -49.41 -23.56 33.92
C LEU A 16 -48.06 -24.07 33.44
N VAL A 17 -47.94 -24.25 32.13
CA VAL A 17 -46.65 -24.24 31.49
C VAL A 17 -46.21 -22.80 31.68
N ASP A 18 -45.45 -22.55 32.74
CA ASP A 18 -44.54 -21.43 32.77
C ASP A 18 -43.58 -21.70 31.60
N ASP A 19 -43.95 -21.23 30.41
CA ASP A 19 -42.98 -20.86 29.39
C ASP A 19 -42.21 -19.67 29.98
N GLU A 20 -41.40 -19.93 31.02
CA GLU A 20 -40.26 -19.06 31.33
C GLU A 20 -39.46 -19.05 30.03
N ASP A 21 -39.46 -17.89 29.41
CA ASP A 21 -38.78 -17.53 28.19
C ASP A 21 -37.32 -18.01 28.28
N ASP A 22 -37.06 -19.24 27.82
CA ASP A 22 -35.76 -19.93 27.76
C ASP A 22 -34.85 -19.27 26.70
N ALA A 23 -35.04 -17.96 26.48
CA ALA A 23 -34.23 -17.14 25.62
C ALA A 23 -32.81 -17.09 26.22
N PRO A 24 -31.78 -17.48 25.44
CA PRO A 24 -30.40 -17.45 25.92
C PRO A 24 -30.01 -16.10 26.52
N ASP A 25 -29.39 -16.13 27.71
CA ASP A 25 -28.90 -14.94 28.40
C ASP A 25 -27.75 -14.27 27.61
N PRO A 26 -27.91 -13.02 27.12
CA PRO A 26 -26.89 -12.33 26.36
C PRO A 26 -25.59 -12.12 27.15
N ASN A 27 -25.63 -12.09 28.48
CA ASN A 27 -24.42 -12.00 29.31
C ASN A 27 -23.51 -13.21 29.14
N LEU A 28 -24.07 -14.40 28.84
CA LEU A 28 -23.27 -15.60 28.59
C LEU A 28 -22.49 -15.51 27.28
N ILE A 29 -23.07 -14.91 26.24
CA ILE A 29 -22.36 -14.60 24.99
C ILE A 29 -21.24 -13.61 25.26
N ASP A 30 -21.54 -12.53 25.98
CA ASP A 30 -20.56 -11.47 26.25
C ASP A 30 -19.39 -12.01 27.06
N ALA A 31 -19.65 -12.85 28.08
CA ALA A 31 -18.63 -13.53 28.85
C ALA A 31 -17.83 -14.54 28.01
N TYR A 32 -18.50 -15.31 27.15
CA TYR A 32 -17.86 -16.28 26.26
C TYR A 32 -16.90 -15.58 25.29
N ILE A 33 -17.37 -14.62 24.51
CA ILE A 33 -16.55 -13.86 23.56
C ILE A 33 -15.48 -13.05 24.32
N GLY A 34 -15.82 -12.52 25.49
CA GLY A 34 -14.90 -11.84 26.39
C GLY A 34 -13.73 -12.71 26.86
N SER A 35 -13.93 -14.03 26.95
CA SER A 35 -12.90 -15.00 27.36
C SER A 35 -11.94 -15.39 26.23
N LEU A 36 -12.32 -15.16 24.97
CA LEU A 36 -11.50 -15.55 23.82
C LEU A 36 -10.19 -14.73 23.76
N PRO A 37 -9.09 -15.35 23.29
CA PRO A 37 -7.81 -14.67 23.12
C PRO A 37 -7.85 -13.71 21.93
N TYR A 38 -6.95 -12.73 21.93
CA TYR A 38 -6.58 -12.02 20.70
C TYR A 38 -5.65 -12.91 19.86
N LEU A 39 -5.55 -12.64 18.57
CA LEU A 39 -4.45 -13.20 17.80
C LEU A 39 -3.10 -12.73 18.36
N PRO A 40 -2.09 -13.61 18.37
CA PRO A 40 -0.73 -13.21 18.66
C PRO A 40 -0.25 -12.22 17.60
N VAL A 41 0.28 -11.09 18.05
CA VAL A 41 0.88 -10.06 17.19
C VAL A 41 2.32 -9.86 17.66
N GLU A 42 3.27 -10.25 16.81
CA GLU A 42 4.70 -10.09 17.08
C GLU A 42 5.05 -8.58 17.10
N PRO A 43 5.93 -8.12 18.02
CA PRO A 43 6.34 -6.73 18.10
C PRO A 43 7.11 -6.31 16.84
N VAL A 44 6.94 -5.04 16.45
CA VAL A 44 7.74 -4.46 15.35
C VAL A 44 9.21 -4.54 15.70
N ALA A 45 10.00 -5.15 14.81
CA ALA A 45 11.42 -5.36 15.03
C ALA A 45 12.16 -5.49 13.70
N ILE A 46 13.40 -5.01 13.66
CA ILE A 46 14.36 -5.30 12.60
C ILE A 46 15.57 -5.92 13.28
N GLN A 47 15.97 -7.10 12.85
CA GLN A 47 17.17 -7.78 13.30
C GLN A 47 18.17 -7.81 12.15
N GLU A 48 19.32 -7.21 12.39
CA GLU A 48 20.41 -7.13 11.44
C GLU A 48 21.37 -8.31 11.61
N GLY A 49 21.60 -9.03 10.52
CA GLY A 49 22.66 -10.03 10.41
C GLY A 49 24.02 -9.40 10.17
N THR A 50 25.04 -10.25 10.09
CA THR A 50 26.41 -9.82 9.79
C THR A 50 26.51 -9.28 8.38
N LEU A 51 27.14 -8.11 8.23
CA LEU A 51 27.46 -7.53 6.93
C LEU A 51 28.52 -8.38 6.21
N SER A 52 28.30 -8.69 4.93
CA SER A 52 29.29 -9.38 4.13
C SER A 52 30.56 -8.51 3.95
N PRO A 53 31.72 -9.13 3.70
CA PRO A 53 32.86 -8.40 3.15
C PRO A 53 32.48 -7.71 1.83
N GLU A 54 33.19 -6.64 1.50
CA GLU A 54 33.07 -5.99 0.20
C GLU A 54 33.45 -6.97 -0.92
N ALA A 55 32.56 -7.11 -1.90
CA ALA A 55 32.77 -7.93 -3.08
C ALA A 55 32.71 -7.05 -4.34
N ARG A 56 33.67 -7.22 -5.25
CA ARG A 56 33.67 -6.49 -6.52
C ARG A 56 32.74 -7.15 -7.52
N GLU A 57 31.81 -6.37 -8.05
CA GLU A 57 30.87 -6.78 -9.08
C GLU A 57 30.88 -5.78 -10.24
N GLY A 58 31.62 -6.11 -11.30
CA GLY A 58 31.85 -5.20 -12.42
C GLY A 58 32.50 -3.89 -11.96
N ASP A 59 31.77 -2.78 -12.15
CA ASP A 59 32.18 -1.42 -11.78
C ASP A 59 31.89 -1.05 -10.30
N TYR A 60 31.31 -1.97 -9.53
CA TYR A 60 30.80 -1.72 -8.18
C TYR A 60 31.55 -2.52 -7.11
N SER A 61 31.60 -1.97 -5.90
CA SER A 61 31.91 -2.70 -4.67
C SER A 61 30.61 -2.82 -3.88
N CYS A 62 30.22 -4.05 -3.58
CA CYS A 62 28.94 -4.34 -2.94
C CYS A 62 29.11 -5.03 -1.60
N THR A 63 28.23 -4.72 -0.66
CA THR A 63 28.03 -5.46 0.59
C THR A 63 26.61 -5.98 0.65
N THR A 64 26.39 -7.05 1.42
CA THR A 64 25.08 -7.65 1.61
C THR A 64 24.85 -7.91 3.09
N GLN A 65 23.68 -7.52 3.58
CA GLN A 65 23.26 -7.74 4.96
C GLN A 65 21.94 -8.49 4.97
N ALA A 66 21.89 -9.61 5.68
CA ALA A 66 20.63 -10.31 5.93
C ALA A 66 19.85 -9.57 7.01
N LEU A 67 18.57 -9.31 6.78
CA LEU A 67 17.64 -8.68 7.71
C LEU A 67 16.48 -9.61 7.99
N LYS A 68 16.01 -9.62 9.24
CA LYS A 68 14.73 -10.19 9.63
C LYS A 68 13.84 -9.07 10.16
N GLU A 69 12.76 -8.79 9.46
CA GLU A 69 11.87 -7.67 9.79
C GLU A 69 10.48 -8.18 10.14
N THR A 70 9.93 -7.67 11.24
CA THR A 70 8.53 -7.82 11.65
C THR A 70 7.84 -6.47 11.54
N ARG A 71 6.74 -6.41 10.79
CA ARG A 71 5.84 -5.24 10.74
C ARG A 71 4.46 -5.59 11.26
N GLN A 72 3.75 -4.57 11.75
CA GLN A 72 2.35 -4.67 12.12
C GLN A 72 1.48 -3.84 11.17
N TYR A 73 0.29 -4.35 10.85
CA TYR A 73 -0.69 -3.71 9.98
C TYR A 73 -2.02 -3.63 10.71
N ASP A 74 -2.60 -2.43 10.76
CA ASP A 74 -3.92 -2.14 11.31
C ASP A 74 -4.96 -1.80 10.23
N ARG A 75 -4.52 -1.77 8.96
CA ARG A 75 -5.33 -1.58 7.76
C ARG A 75 -4.98 -2.66 6.76
N ILE A 76 -6.00 -3.36 6.28
CA ILE A 76 -5.85 -4.38 5.24
C ILE A 76 -6.17 -3.72 3.91
N VAL A 77 -5.24 -3.77 2.96
CA VAL A 77 -5.44 -3.24 1.61
C VAL A 77 -6.28 -4.20 0.79
N ALA A 78 -7.24 -3.69 0.04
CA ALA A 78 -8.23 -4.48 -0.70
C ALA A 78 -7.69 -5.03 -2.05
N TYR A 79 -6.55 -5.73 -2.06
CA TYR A 79 -6.06 -6.42 -3.27
C TYR A 79 -7.02 -7.57 -3.62
N ALA A 80 -7.78 -7.44 -4.72
CA ALA A 80 -8.96 -8.28 -4.98
C ALA A 80 -8.66 -9.79 -5.14
N ALA A 81 -9.44 -10.60 -4.41
CA ALA A 81 -10.08 -11.85 -4.84
C ALA A 81 -11.17 -12.33 -3.85
N ASN A 82 -11.09 -11.96 -2.56
CA ASN A 82 -12.07 -12.38 -1.52
C ASN A 82 -12.67 -11.21 -0.71
N SER A 83 -12.49 -9.97 -1.17
CA SER A 83 -12.99 -8.76 -0.49
C SER A 83 -14.49 -8.52 -0.67
N ASP A 84 -15.14 -9.28 -1.56
CA ASP A 84 -16.56 -9.12 -1.90
C ASP A 84 -17.49 -9.43 -0.73
N SER A 85 -17.03 -10.20 0.27
CA SER A 85 -17.76 -10.52 1.50
C SER A 85 -17.49 -9.55 2.65
N LEU A 86 -16.52 -8.64 2.52
CA LEU A 86 -16.18 -7.68 3.57
C LEU A 86 -16.98 -6.39 3.41
N TYR A 87 -17.85 -6.14 4.39
CA TYR A 87 -18.65 -4.94 4.53
C TYR A 87 -18.69 -4.53 6.02
N PRO A 88 -18.92 -3.24 6.35
CA PRO A 88 -19.10 -2.80 7.74
C PRO A 88 -20.09 -3.70 8.50
N GLY A 89 -19.62 -4.30 9.59
CA GLY A 89 -20.38 -5.25 10.40
C GLY A 89 -20.29 -6.71 9.97
N ALA A 90 -19.60 -7.07 8.88
CA ALA A 90 -19.24 -8.46 8.60
C ALA A 90 -18.34 -8.99 9.73
N ILE A 91 -18.63 -10.18 10.26
CA ILE A 91 -17.80 -10.87 11.25
C ILE A 91 -16.91 -11.87 10.51
N VAL A 92 -15.62 -11.90 10.82
CA VAL A 92 -14.64 -12.84 10.27
C VAL A 92 -13.80 -13.46 11.39
N GLY A 93 -13.26 -14.65 11.16
CA GLY A 93 -12.26 -15.24 12.05
C GLY A 93 -10.95 -14.48 11.92
N ALA A 94 -10.38 -13.98 13.01
CA ALA A 94 -9.18 -13.18 12.99
C ALA A 94 -8.00 -13.94 12.33
N ASP A 95 -7.89 -15.25 12.57
CA ASP A 95 -6.89 -16.14 11.98
C ASP A 95 -6.96 -16.20 10.44
N SER A 96 -8.18 -16.15 9.89
CA SER A 96 -8.41 -16.16 8.44
C SER A 96 -7.95 -14.87 7.75
N VAL A 97 -7.85 -13.78 8.51
CA VAL A 97 -7.26 -12.53 8.04
C VAL A 97 -5.78 -12.76 7.79
N VAL A 98 -5.06 -13.39 8.74
CA VAL A 98 -3.62 -13.72 8.62
C VAL A 98 -3.32 -14.54 7.38
N SER A 99 -4.17 -15.52 7.04
CA SER A 99 -4.00 -16.32 5.83
C SER A 99 -4.49 -15.65 4.55
N GLY A 100 -5.16 -14.50 4.63
CA GLY A 100 -5.73 -13.78 3.48
C GLY A 100 -7.01 -14.41 2.93
N LEU A 101 -7.59 -15.38 3.64
CA LEU A 101 -8.84 -16.04 3.27
C LEU A 101 -10.07 -15.21 3.64
N PHE A 102 -9.99 -14.42 4.72
CA PHE A 102 -11.07 -13.57 5.22
C PHE A 102 -12.40 -14.33 5.39
N THR A 103 -12.34 -15.50 6.02
CA THR A 103 -13.47 -16.41 6.21
C THR A 103 -14.55 -15.74 7.05
N GLN A 104 -15.69 -15.46 6.42
CA GLN A 104 -16.83 -14.86 7.08
C GLN A 104 -17.51 -15.84 8.05
N ILE A 105 -17.79 -15.36 9.25
CA ILE A 105 -18.58 -16.06 10.26
C ILE A 105 -20.03 -15.63 10.09
N VAL A 106 -20.85 -16.54 9.57
CA VAL A 106 -22.29 -16.32 9.37
C VAL A 106 -23.07 -16.89 10.55
N VAL A 107 -23.67 -15.99 11.32
CA VAL A 107 -24.50 -16.24 12.52
C VAL A 107 -25.72 -15.31 12.49
N PRO A 108 -26.81 -15.61 13.23
CA PRO A 108 -27.95 -14.70 13.34
C PRO A 108 -27.52 -13.30 13.81
N ARG A 109 -28.02 -12.24 13.15
CA ARG A 109 -27.57 -10.85 13.37
C ARG A 109 -28.69 -9.95 13.88
N ALA A 110 -28.37 -9.08 14.83
CA ALA A 110 -29.22 -7.96 15.19
C ALA A 110 -29.12 -6.82 14.15
N PRO A 111 -30.09 -5.90 14.12
CA PRO A 111 -29.99 -4.68 13.34
C PRO A 111 -28.71 -3.90 13.66
N ALA A 112 -28.08 -3.32 12.64
CA ALA A 112 -26.87 -2.52 12.79
C ALA A 112 -26.98 -1.19 12.06
N THR A 113 -26.33 -0.17 12.58
CA THR A 113 -26.27 1.15 11.94
C THR A 113 -24.93 1.32 11.26
N ILE A 114 -24.98 1.82 10.02
CA ILE A 114 -23.80 2.28 9.30
C ILE A 114 -23.89 3.78 9.06
N SER A 115 -22.74 4.42 8.89
CA SER A 115 -22.65 5.81 8.44
C SER A 115 -21.52 5.99 7.43
N VAL A 116 -21.56 7.08 6.67
CA VAL A 116 -20.48 7.48 5.76
C VAL A 116 -19.86 8.80 6.17
N SER A 117 -18.55 8.94 5.99
CA SER A 117 -17.81 10.15 6.35
C SER A 117 -17.96 11.32 5.35
N LEU A 118 -18.76 11.17 4.29
CA LEU A 118 -18.95 12.23 3.28
C LEU A 118 -19.76 13.41 3.87
N GLU A 119 -19.09 14.52 4.13
CA GLU A 119 -19.72 15.68 4.75
C GLU A 119 -20.68 16.45 3.83
N ASN A 120 -20.36 16.53 2.54
CA ASN A 120 -21.11 17.34 1.56
C ASN A 120 -22.16 16.53 0.79
N LEU A 121 -22.84 15.61 1.51
CA LEU A 121 -24.07 14.95 1.06
C LEU A 121 -25.27 15.59 1.76
N GLY A 122 -26.32 15.87 0.98
CA GLY A 122 -27.63 16.20 1.51
C GLY A 122 -28.27 15.01 2.22
N GLY A 123 -29.32 15.25 3.00
CA GLY A 123 -30.07 14.17 3.66
C GLY A 123 -29.31 13.42 4.76
N SER A 124 -29.69 12.17 4.99
CA SER A 124 -29.10 11.31 6.02
C SER A 124 -27.80 10.68 5.52
N LYS A 125 -26.76 10.71 6.37
CA LYS A 125 -25.45 10.06 6.13
C LYS A 125 -25.34 8.69 6.81
N GLN A 126 -26.45 8.21 7.36
CA GLN A 126 -26.54 6.96 8.09
C GLN A 126 -27.75 6.16 7.64
N ALA A 127 -27.67 4.85 7.79
CA ALA A 127 -28.75 3.91 7.54
C ALA A 127 -28.74 2.79 8.57
N GLN A 128 -29.93 2.41 9.04
CA GLN A 128 -30.11 1.21 9.85
C GLN A 128 -30.39 0.02 8.94
N ILE A 129 -29.63 -1.05 9.11
CA ILE A 129 -29.76 -2.30 8.38
C ILE A 129 -30.40 -3.32 9.31
N ALA A 130 -31.66 -3.69 9.04
CA ALA A 130 -32.43 -4.60 9.90
C ALA A 130 -31.82 -6.02 10.00
N ALA A 131 -31.31 -6.55 8.88
CA ALA A 131 -30.67 -7.86 8.81
C ALA A 131 -29.32 -7.73 8.08
N PRO A 132 -28.21 -7.48 8.79
CA PRO A 132 -26.91 -7.23 8.19
C PRO A 132 -26.42 -8.36 7.28
N SER A 133 -26.35 -8.05 5.99
CA SER A 133 -25.81 -8.88 4.91
C SER A 133 -25.08 -8.00 3.90
N LEU A 134 -24.29 -8.60 3.03
CA LEU A 134 -23.62 -7.86 1.96
C LEU A 134 -24.61 -7.11 1.05
N SER A 135 -25.73 -7.75 0.68
CA SER A 135 -26.76 -7.13 -0.16
C SER A 135 -27.44 -5.97 0.54
N SER A 136 -27.88 -6.15 1.79
CA SER A 136 -28.56 -5.08 2.53
C SER A 136 -27.62 -3.91 2.82
N TYR A 137 -26.32 -4.18 3.00
CA TYR A 137 -25.31 -3.14 3.12
C TYR A 137 -25.14 -2.35 1.82
N ARG A 138 -25.04 -3.04 0.67
CA ARG A 138 -24.93 -2.38 -0.64
C ARG A 138 -26.14 -1.50 -0.93
N ASP A 139 -27.34 -1.98 -0.61
CA ASP A 139 -28.58 -1.20 -0.75
C ASP A 139 -28.57 0.04 0.16
N ALA A 140 -28.18 -0.14 1.43
CA ALA A 140 -28.08 0.96 2.39
C ALA A 140 -27.04 2.01 1.97
N LEU A 141 -25.86 1.57 1.53
CA LEU A 141 -24.81 2.45 1.03
C LEU A 141 -25.27 3.20 -0.22
N SER A 142 -25.87 2.51 -1.20
CA SER A 142 -26.41 3.14 -2.40
C SER A 142 -27.42 4.21 -2.06
N SER A 143 -28.36 3.91 -1.14
CA SER A 143 -29.37 4.88 -0.71
C SER A 143 -28.77 6.12 -0.05
N ILE A 144 -27.65 6.00 0.67
CA ILE A 144 -26.95 7.15 1.25
C ILE A 144 -26.27 7.96 0.14
N LEU A 145 -25.60 7.30 -0.80
CA LEU A 145 -24.82 7.94 -1.87
C LEU A 145 -25.68 8.55 -2.99
N ASP A 146 -26.94 8.13 -3.10
CA ASP A 146 -27.95 8.72 -4.00
C ASP A 146 -28.36 10.15 -3.59
N ALA A 147 -27.99 10.58 -2.38
CA ALA A 147 -28.21 11.95 -1.92
C ALA A 147 -27.52 13.00 -2.81
N GLU A 148 -28.09 14.21 -2.88
CA GLU A 148 -27.51 15.32 -3.64
C GLU A 148 -26.18 15.77 -3.03
N ILE A 149 -25.20 16.05 -3.89
CA ILE A 149 -23.91 16.59 -3.46
C ILE A 149 -24.07 18.10 -3.26
N THR A 150 -23.89 18.57 -2.03
CA THR A 150 -24.17 19.96 -1.62
C THR A 150 -22.93 20.85 -1.64
N GLY A 151 -21.76 20.30 -1.96
CA GLY A 151 -20.48 21.01 -1.91
C GLY A 151 -19.33 20.16 -2.47
N SER A 152 -18.09 20.65 -2.32
CA SER A 152 -16.90 19.94 -2.80
C SER A 152 -16.67 18.65 -2.01
N THR A 153 -16.28 17.58 -2.68
CA THR A 153 -16.04 16.25 -2.07
C THR A 153 -14.57 15.83 -2.26
N PRO A 154 -13.60 16.62 -1.76
CA PRO A 154 -12.19 16.38 -2.03
C PRO A 154 -11.75 15.03 -1.46
N ALA A 155 -11.02 14.27 -2.26
CA ALA A 155 -10.37 13.05 -1.77
C ALA A 155 -9.23 13.41 -0.80
N ASN A 156 -9.04 12.61 0.24
CA ASN A 156 -7.83 12.64 1.06
C ASN A 156 -6.70 11.93 0.32
N LEU A 157 -5.65 12.68 -0.02
CA LEU A 157 -4.53 12.23 -0.84
C LEU A 157 -3.30 11.97 0.03
N TYR A 158 -2.70 10.79 -0.09
CA TYR A 158 -1.41 10.50 0.52
C TYR A 158 -0.61 9.50 -0.30
N SER A 159 0.71 9.59 -0.20
CA SER A 159 1.66 8.71 -0.88
C SER A 159 2.65 8.10 0.11
N GLU A 160 2.86 6.80 0.00
CA GLU A 160 3.93 6.08 0.71
C GLU A 160 4.97 5.64 -0.31
N ILE A 161 6.23 6.02 -0.11
CA ILE A 161 7.36 5.68 -0.98
C ILE A 161 8.26 4.72 -0.20
N GLU A 162 8.51 3.54 -0.75
CA GLU A 162 9.34 2.53 -0.11
C GLU A 162 10.32 1.90 -1.11
N GLN A 163 11.59 1.78 -0.71
CA GLN A 163 12.59 1.03 -1.45
C GLN A 163 12.42 -0.47 -1.20
N VAL A 164 12.57 -1.29 -2.24
CA VAL A 164 12.41 -2.73 -2.14
C VAL A 164 13.61 -3.44 -2.77
N HIS A 165 14.26 -4.32 -2.01
CA HIS A 165 15.46 -5.06 -2.43
C HIS A 165 15.16 -6.48 -2.90
N THR A 166 14.08 -7.09 -2.41
CA THR A 166 13.71 -8.49 -2.69
C THR A 166 12.19 -8.65 -2.83
N GLU A 167 11.74 -9.76 -3.39
CA GLU A 167 10.31 -10.10 -3.43
C GLU A 167 9.73 -10.30 -2.01
N GLN A 168 10.53 -10.79 -1.07
CA GLN A 168 10.14 -10.95 0.33
C GLN A 168 9.81 -9.59 0.96
N GLN A 169 10.70 -8.62 0.78
CA GLN A 169 10.47 -7.25 1.25
C GLN A 169 9.33 -6.58 0.49
N LEU A 170 9.12 -6.89 -0.80
CA LEU A 170 7.98 -6.39 -1.56
C LEU A 170 6.65 -6.78 -0.92
N ASN A 171 6.51 -8.05 -0.49
CA ASN A 171 5.29 -8.51 0.18
C ASN A 171 5.04 -7.72 1.47
N LEU A 172 6.10 -7.45 2.23
CA LEU A 172 6.04 -6.64 3.44
C LEU A 172 5.67 -5.18 3.13
N ALA A 173 6.28 -4.56 2.13
CA ALA A 173 5.93 -3.22 1.68
C ALA A 173 4.46 -3.11 1.22
N LEU A 174 3.95 -4.15 0.55
CA LEU A 174 2.57 -4.21 0.10
C LEU A 174 1.57 -4.50 1.23
N GLY A 175 2.03 -5.03 2.37
CA GLY A 175 1.17 -5.44 3.49
C GLY A 175 0.42 -6.73 3.22
N VAL A 176 1.05 -7.66 2.50
CA VAL A 176 0.47 -8.94 2.09
C VAL A 176 1.40 -10.08 2.47
N GLN A 177 0.84 -11.20 2.94
CA GLN A 177 1.65 -12.40 3.14
C GLN A 177 1.81 -13.15 1.82
N ALA A 178 2.95 -13.83 1.62
CA ALA A 178 3.19 -14.61 0.40
C ALA A 178 2.12 -15.69 0.14
N SER A 179 1.52 -16.22 1.22
CA SER A 179 0.43 -17.22 1.19
C SER A 179 -0.88 -16.69 0.64
N TRP A 180 -1.10 -15.38 0.62
CA TRP A 180 -2.40 -14.81 0.27
C TRP A 180 -2.80 -15.07 -1.18
N GLY A 181 -1.86 -15.36 -2.08
CA GLY A 181 -2.16 -15.73 -3.47
C GLY A 181 -2.97 -14.69 -4.26
N LEU A 182 -3.10 -13.47 -3.74
CA LEU A 182 -3.90 -12.39 -4.32
C LEU A 182 -3.26 -11.90 -5.62
N GLY A 183 -4.03 -11.20 -6.44
CA GLY A 183 -3.67 -10.70 -7.78
C GLY A 183 -2.47 -9.73 -7.88
N ILE A 184 -1.55 -9.75 -6.91
CA ILE A 184 -0.25 -9.08 -6.91
C ILE A 184 0.82 -9.81 -7.75
N THR A 185 0.49 -10.93 -8.42
CA THR A 185 1.44 -11.61 -9.32
C THR A 185 1.99 -10.66 -10.38
N SER A 186 1.12 -9.80 -10.91
CA SER A 186 1.49 -8.79 -11.89
C SER A 186 2.42 -7.72 -11.27
N LEU A 187 2.16 -7.27 -10.03
CA LEU A 187 3.05 -6.42 -9.23
C LEU A 187 4.43 -7.06 -9.04
N LYS A 188 4.49 -8.33 -8.63
CA LYS A 188 5.74 -9.06 -8.44
C LYS A 188 6.52 -9.20 -9.75
N SER A 189 5.85 -9.53 -10.83
CA SER A 189 6.46 -9.67 -12.17
C SER A 189 6.94 -8.35 -12.77
N SER A 190 6.52 -7.20 -12.21
CA SER A 190 7.00 -5.89 -12.66
C SER A 190 8.44 -5.63 -12.24
N PHE A 191 8.95 -6.33 -11.22
CA PHE A 191 10.33 -6.31 -10.82
C PHE A 191 11.10 -7.51 -11.39
N ASP A 192 12.28 -7.24 -11.94
CA ASP A 192 13.27 -8.25 -12.27
C ASP A 192 14.44 -8.10 -11.29
N PHE A 193 14.34 -8.74 -10.12
CA PHE A 193 15.37 -8.69 -9.09
C PHE A 193 16.72 -9.32 -9.51
N GLY A 194 16.76 -10.04 -10.64
CA GLY A 194 18.00 -10.63 -11.19
C GLY A 194 18.86 -9.64 -11.98
N LYS A 195 18.25 -8.55 -12.48
CA LYS A 195 18.96 -7.52 -13.26
C LYS A 195 19.92 -6.69 -12.42
N GLN A 196 21.21 -6.77 -12.76
CA GLN A 196 22.32 -6.12 -12.06
C GLN A 196 22.51 -4.65 -12.46
N ASP A 197 22.04 -4.25 -13.65
CA ASP A 197 22.04 -2.87 -14.15
C ASP A 197 20.98 -2.00 -13.44
N ILE A 198 19.92 -2.62 -12.92
CA ILE A 198 18.92 -1.95 -12.07
C ILE A 198 19.46 -1.78 -10.65
N ARG A 199 19.79 -0.53 -10.32
CA ARG A 199 20.43 -0.12 -9.06
C ARG A 199 19.45 0.27 -7.97
N SER A 200 18.22 0.63 -8.34
CA SER A 200 17.18 0.95 -7.36
C SER A 200 15.80 0.50 -7.81
N ARG A 201 14.99 0.12 -6.81
CA ARG A 201 13.63 -0.41 -6.99
C ARG A 201 12.74 0.19 -5.93
N TYR A 202 11.65 0.82 -6.34
CA TYR A 202 10.72 1.49 -5.43
C TYR A 202 9.29 1.09 -5.68
N VAL A 203 8.52 1.02 -4.61
CA VAL A 203 7.07 0.97 -4.64
C VAL A 203 6.54 2.31 -4.15
N VAL A 204 5.59 2.89 -4.88
CA VAL A 204 4.86 4.08 -4.42
C VAL A 204 3.38 3.75 -4.35
N ARG A 205 2.83 3.78 -3.13
CA ARG A 205 1.39 3.62 -2.91
C ARG A 205 0.75 5.00 -2.87
N TYR A 206 0.06 5.36 -3.94
CA TYR A 206 -0.69 6.61 -4.05
C TYR A 206 -2.17 6.35 -3.74
N THR A 207 -2.67 6.89 -2.64
CA THR A 207 -4.04 6.67 -2.18
C THR A 207 -4.87 7.93 -2.29
N GLN A 208 -6.07 7.78 -2.84
CA GLN A 208 -7.12 8.78 -2.91
C GLN A 208 -8.34 8.23 -2.16
N ALA A 209 -8.42 8.50 -0.86
CA ALA A 209 -9.54 8.07 -0.04
C ALA A 209 -10.70 9.07 -0.20
N TYR A 210 -11.83 8.61 -0.72
CA TYR A 210 -13.01 9.44 -0.95
C TYR A 210 -13.84 9.59 0.32
N TYR A 211 -14.09 8.46 1.00
CA TYR A 211 -14.81 8.40 2.26
C TYR A 211 -14.60 7.07 2.96
N THR A 212 -15.04 6.98 4.20
CA THR A 212 -15.24 5.71 4.91
C THR A 212 -16.71 5.39 5.03
N ALA A 213 -17.03 4.11 5.01
CA ALA A 213 -18.29 3.57 5.51
C ALA A 213 -17.99 2.81 6.79
N ASP A 214 -18.65 3.19 7.86
CA ASP A 214 -18.31 2.80 9.23
C ASP A 214 -19.51 2.13 9.90
N LEU A 215 -19.24 1.12 10.72
CA LEU A 215 -20.23 0.51 11.60
C LEU A 215 -20.23 1.24 12.93
N ASP A 216 -21.42 1.54 13.47
CA ASP A 216 -21.53 1.98 14.86
C ASP A 216 -21.04 0.85 15.78
N ALA A 217 -19.99 1.12 16.56
CA ALA A 217 -19.37 0.12 17.41
C ALA A 217 -20.41 -0.47 18.40
N PRO A 218 -20.54 -1.80 18.48
CA PRO A 218 -21.51 -2.42 19.38
C PRO A 218 -21.14 -2.16 20.84
N ALA A 219 -22.15 -1.94 21.67
CA ALA A 219 -21.95 -1.71 23.10
C ALA A 219 -21.42 -2.97 23.84
N SER A 220 -21.71 -4.16 23.31
CA SER A 220 -21.24 -5.45 23.80
C SER A 220 -21.21 -6.48 22.65
N PRO A 221 -20.49 -7.61 22.78
CA PRO A 221 -20.45 -8.64 21.76
C PRO A 221 -21.83 -9.13 21.27
N SER A 222 -22.76 -9.37 22.19
CA SER A 222 -24.12 -9.83 21.94
C SER A 222 -24.96 -8.82 21.16
N ALA A 223 -24.63 -7.52 21.18
CA ALA A 223 -25.39 -6.49 20.49
C ALA A 223 -25.34 -6.59 18.95
N LEU A 224 -24.39 -7.37 18.37
CA LEU A 224 -24.37 -7.67 16.93
C LEU A 224 -25.11 -8.97 16.57
N LEU A 225 -25.55 -9.76 17.55
CA LEU A 225 -26.18 -11.06 17.35
C LEU A 225 -27.70 -10.93 17.54
N ALA A 226 -28.46 -11.76 16.83
CA ALA A 226 -29.92 -11.72 16.96
C ALA A 226 -30.35 -12.07 18.40
N PRO A 227 -31.42 -11.45 18.93
CA PRO A 227 -32.01 -11.86 20.21
C PRO A 227 -32.31 -13.36 20.21
N GLY A 228 -32.01 -14.02 21.33
CA GLY A 228 -32.20 -15.46 21.49
C GLY A 228 -31.09 -16.33 20.89
N THR A 229 -30.00 -15.74 20.37
CA THR A 229 -28.78 -16.49 20.04
C THR A 229 -28.10 -16.94 21.34
N GLY A 230 -27.71 -18.21 21.46
CA GLY A 230 -26.94 -18.74 22.59
C GLY A 230 -25.48 -19.04 22.23
N VAL A 231 -24.68 -19.41 23.24
CA VAL A 231 -23.27 -19.79 23.04
C VAL A 231 -23.15 -21.01 22.11
N ALA A 232 -24.03 -22.00 22.26
CA ALA A 232 -24.05 -23.21 21.44
C ALA A 232 -24.25 -22.94 19.94
N ASP A 233 -24.90 -21.82 19.59
CA ASP A 233 -25.13 -21.42 18.19
C ASP A 233 -23.86 -20.87 17.52
N ILE A 234 -22.91 -20.38 18.32
CA ILE A 234 -21.73 -19.66 17.83
C ILE A 234 -20.41 -20.38 18.10
N GLU A 235 -20.30 -21.20 19.14
CA GLU A 235 -19.02 -21.79 19.61
C GLU A 235 -18.34 -22.70 18.58
N GLY A 236 -19.11 -23.31 17.68
CA GLY A 236 -18.57 -24.11 16.57
C GLY A 236 -17.86 -23.29 15.48
N LYS A 237 -18.02 -21.95 15.47
CA LYS A 237 -17.44 -21.03 14.49
C LYS A 237 -16.61 -19.91 15.12
N ILE A 238 -16.96 -19.51 16.34
CA ILE A 238 -16.33 -18.47 17.14
C ILE A 238 -15.72 -19.18 18.35
N ASN A 239 -14.40 -19.28 18.42
CA ASN A 239 -13.69 -19.97 19.50
C ASN A 239 -12.25 -19.45 19.64
N ALA A 240 -11.42 -20.12 20.44
CA ALA A 240 -10.05 -19.66 20.72
C ALA A 240 -9.15 -19.72 19.48
N GLU A 241 -9.40 -20.66 18.57
CA GLU A 241 -8.71 -20.82 17.30
C GLU A 241 -9.19 -19.81 16.25
N HIS A 242 -10.47 -19.42 16.32
CA HIS A 242 -11.10 -18.43 15.44
C HIS A 242 -11.69 -17.25 16.23
N PRO A 243 -10.86 -16.38 16.86
CA PRO A 243 -11.36 -15.22 17.59
C PRO A 243 -12.16 -14.28 16.66
N PRO A 244 -13.31 -13.76 17.09
CA PRO A 244 -14.19 -12.99 16.23
C PRO A 244 -13.72 -11.53 16.12
N VAL A 245 -13.52 -11.06 14.90
CA VAL A 245 -13.36 -9.64 14.58
C VAL A 245 -14.48 -9.22 13.62
N TYR A 246 -14.85 -7.95 13.64
CA TYR A 246 -15.79 -7.38 12.68
C TYR A 246 -15.14 -6.28 11.87
N VAL A 247 -15.63 -6.05 10.65
CA VAL A 247 -15.22 -4.91 9.83
C VAL A 247 -15.82 -3.65 10.44
N SER A 248 -14.98 -2.83 11.08
CA SER A 248 -15.41 -1.58 11.71
C SER A 248 -15.49 -0.42 10.71
N SER A 249 -14.63 -0.44 9.69
CA SER A 249 -14.57 0.62 8.68
C SER A 249 -14.09 0.08 7.33
N VAL A 250 -14.70 0.58 6.25
CA VAL A 250 -14.25 0.38 4.87
C VAL A 250 -13.91 1.72 4.26
N THR A 251 -12.67 1.90 3.80
CA THR A 251 -12.26 3.07 3.03
C THR A 251 -12.61 2.85 1.56
N TYR A 252 -13.40 3.75 0.99
CA TYR A 252 -13.74 3.81 -0.43
C TYR A 252 -12.89 4.86 -1.13
N GLY A 253 -12.44 4.55 -2.34
CA GLY A 253 -11.64 5.46 -3.12
C GLY A 253 -10.96 4.81 -4.32
N ARG A 254 -9.78 5.34 -4.61
CA ARG A 254 -8.85 4.83 -5.61
C ARG A 254 -7.47 4.72 -4.98
N MET A 255 -6.81 3.58 -5.17
CA MET A 255 -5.42 3.40 -4.79
C MET A 255 -4.64 2.95 -6.02
N VAL A 256 -3.45 3.50 -6.18
CA VAL A 256 -2.54 3.14 -7.26
C VAL A 256 -1.23 2.72 -6.63
N VAL A 257 -0.77 1.52 -6.94
CA VAL A 257 0.55 1.06 -6.58
C VAL A 257 1.44 1.20 -7.80
N PHE A 258 2.43 2.07 -7.74
CA PHE A 258 3.44 2.21 -8.78
C PHE A 258 4.67 1.39 -8.39
N THR A 259 5.28 0.74 -9.36
CA THR A 259 6.60 0.12 -9.24
C THR A 259 7.58 0.83 -10.16
N PHE A 260 8.80 1.04 -9.67
CA PHE A 260 9.87 1.71 -10.38
C PHE A 260 11.11 0.83 -10.39
N GLU A 261 11.65 0.51 -11.57
CA GLU A 261 13.01 -0.03 -11.74
C GLU A 261 13.89 1.02 -12.41
N SER A 262 15.03 1.33 -11.79
CA SER A 262 15.92 2.40 -12.27
C SER A 262 17.39 1.97 -12.26
N GLU A 263 18.12 2.40 -13.30
CA GLU A 263 19.59 2.32 -13.35
C GLU A 263 20.28 3.42 -12.52
N TYR A 264 19.52 4.34 -11.93
CA TYR A 264 20.02 5.38 -11.03
C TYR A 264 20.14 4.88 -9.59
N SER A 265 20.98 5.54 -8.78
CA SER A 265 21.18 5.13 -7.38
C SER A 265 19.91 5.33 -6.54
N SER A 266 19.85 4.65 -5.39
CA SER A 266 18.76 4.80 -4.41
C SER A 266 18.56 6.26 -4.01
N GLU A 267 19.64 7.00 -3.78
CA GLU A 267 19.58 8.41 -3.39
C GLU A 267 19.00 9.29 -4.49
N GLU A 268 19.44 9.08 -5.74
CA GLU A 268 18.95 9.83 -6.90
C GLU A 268 17.48 9.56 -7.16
N MET A 269 17.08 8.28 -7.08
CA MET A 269 15.70 7.86 -7.32
C MET A 269 14.77 8.31 -6.19
N SER A 270 15.18 8.18 -4.93
CA SER A 270 14.41 8.68 -3.78
C SER A 270 14.15 10.18 -3.92
N ALA A 271 15.18 10.98 -4.21
CA ALA A 271 15.03 12.41 -4.38
C ALA A 271 14.10 12.77 -5.55
N ALA A 272 14.17 12.03 -6.67
CA ALA A 272 13.28 12.22 -7.81
C ALA A 272 11.82 11.86 -7.48
N LEU A 273 11.57 10.80 -6.72
CA LEU A 273 10.24 10.40 -6.26
C LEU A 273 9.67 11.42 -5.26
N ASP A 274 10.46 11.83 -4.27
CA ASP A 274 10.06 12.83 -3.28
C ASP A 274 9.68 14.14 -3.97
N PHE A 275 10.49 14.60 -4.94
CA PHE A 275 10.16 15.76 -5.76
C PHE A 275 8.84 15.59 -6.53
N THR A 276 8.62 14.40 -7.10
CA THR A 276 7.42 14.09 -7.90
C THR A 276 6.14 14.12 -7.06
N TYR A 277 6.16 13.50 -5.87
CA TYR A 277 4.97 13.32 -5.03
C TYR A 277 4.75 14.45 -4.01
N SER A 278 5.75 15.28 -3.73
CA SER A 278 5.59 16.51 -2.91
C SER A 278 5.02 17.72 -3.68
N GLY A 279 4.74 17.57 -4.98
CA GLY A 279 4.15 18.63 -5.80
C GLY A 279 5.15 19.52 -6.55
N GLY A 280 6.43 19.16 -6.56
CA GLY A 280 7.41 19.69 -7.51
C GLY A 280 7.71 21.20 -7.42
N ILE A 281 7.65 21.80 -6.23
CA ILE A 281 8.03 23.21 -6.04
C ILE A 281 9.55 23.31 -6.14
N ASP A 282 10.06 23.77 -7.29
CA ASP A 282 11.48 24.07 -7.50
C ASP A 282 11.68 25.58 -7.71
N ILE A 283 12.66 26.15 -7.01
CA ILE A 283 13.06 27.57 -7.06
C ILE A 283 14.15 27.79 -8.13
N GLN A 284 14.83 26.73 -8.62
CA GLN A 284 16.03 26.84 -9.46
C GLN A 284 15.93 26.21 -10.86
N GLY A 285 14.89 25.44 -11.18
CA GLY A 285 14.57 24.98 -12.55
C GLY A 285 15.42 23.81 -13.08
N ASP A 286 16.74 23.83 -12.90
CA ASP A 286 17.67 22.78 -13.37
C ASP A 286 17.50 21.45 -12.62
N VAL A 287 17.17 21.51 -11.32
CA VAL A 287 16.92 20.33 -10.48
C VAL A 287 15.68 19.57 -10.97
N SER A 288 14.63 20.30 -11.39
CA SER A 288 13.44 19.71 -11.99
C SER A 288 13.73 18.91 -13.27
N VAL A 289 14.68 19.33 -14.11
CA VAL A 289 15.01 18.64 -15.37
C VAL A 289 15.67 17.29 -15.10
N ARG A 290 16.62 17.23 -14.16
CA ARG A 290 17.30 15.99 -13.79
C ARG A 290 16.33 14.95 -13.24
N TYR A 291 15.45 15.35 -12.32
CA TYR A 291 14.49 14.41 -11.72
C TYR A 291 13.46 13.91 -12.73
N LYS A 292 13.00 14.77 -13.65
CA LYS A 292 12.14 14.34 -14.77
C LYS A 292 12.83 13.32 -15.67
N ASP A 293 14.12 13.51 -15.96
CA ASP A 293 14.92 12.57 -16.75
C ASP A 293 15.06 11.21 -16.04
N ILE A 294 15.33 11.22 -14.72
CA ILE A 294 15.40 9.99 -13.91
C ILE A 294 14.08 9.22 -13.96
N ILE A 295 12.95 9.89 -13.73
CA ILE A 295 11.63 9.24 -13.78
C ILE A 295 11.36 8.70 -15.20
N SER A 296 11.63 9.49 -16.23
CA SER A 296 11.34 9.09 -17.63
C SER A 296 12.22 7.95 -18.14
N LYS A 297 13.41 7.76 -17.59
CA LYS A 297 14.32 6.63 -17.89
C LYS A 297 14.10 5.41 -17.00
N SER A 298 13.25 5.52 -15.99
CA SER A 298 12.89 4.40 -15.13
C SER A 298 11.77 3.59 -15.77
N LYS A 299 11.76 2.27 -15.56
CA LYS A 299 10.62 1.44 -15.92
C LYS A 299 9.54 1.61 -14.86
N ILE A 300 8.37 2.10 -15.26
CA ILE A 300 7.26 2.39 -14.36
C ILE A 300 6.05 1.50 -14.70
N THR A 301 5.51 0.81 -13.71
CA THR A 301 4.26 0.05 -13.84
C THR A 301 3.27 0.52 -12.79
N ALA A 302 2.02 0.78 -13.18
CA ALA A 302 0.94 1.21 -12.30
C ALA A 302 -0.11 0.12 -12.15
N PHE A 303 -0.55 -0.12 -10.93
CA PHE A 303 -1.59 -1.09 -10.58
C PHE A 303 -2.72 -0.38 -9.86
N ILE A 304 -3.92 -0.42 -10.44
CA ILE A 304 -5.07 0.35 -9.96
C ILE A 304 -5.98 -0.56 -9.13
N LEU A 305 -6.30 -0.10 -7.93
CA LEU A 305 -7.34 -0.63 -7.06
C LEU A 305 -8.47 0.41 -6.94
N GLY A 306 -9.65 0.05 -7.42
CA GLY A 306 -10.85 0.89 -7.41
C GLY A 306 -10.92 1.91 -8.56
N GLY A 307 -11.94 1.75 -9.41
CA GLY A 307 -12.23 2.57 -10.61
C GLY A 307 -12.73 1.73 -11.80
N ASP A 308 -13.20 2.41 -12.87
CA ASP A 308 -13.74 1.79 -14.11
C ASP A 308 -12.69 1.01 -14.94
N GLY A 309 -11.39 1.17 -14.64
CA GLY A 309 -10.31 0.44 -15.28
C GLY A 309 -9.99 -0.83 -14.50
N GLY A 310 -10.64 -1.94 -14.84
CA GLY A 310 -10.41 -3.25 -14.22
C GLY A 310 -8.92 -3.61 -14.12
N SER A 311 -8.52 -3.98 -12.90
CA SER A 311 -7.40 -4.84 -12.45
C SER A 311 -6.19 -5.14 -13.36
N ALA A 312 -5.84 -4.29 -14.31
CA ALA A 312 -4.75 -4.49 -15.27
C ALA A 312 -3.61 -3.51 -15.01
N ALA A 313 -2.39 -4.03 -15.03
CA ALA A 313 -1.18 -3.24 -14.95
C ALA A 313 -1.08 -2.29 -16.17
N GLN A 314 -0.83 -1.01 -15.93
CA GLN A 314 -0.58 -0.04 -16.98
C GLN A 314 0.89 0.39 -16.94
N THR A 315 1.58 0.33 -18.07
CA THR A 315 2.93 0.88 -18.18
C THR A 315 2.83 2.40 -18.29
N ILE A 316 3.65 3.10 -17.50
CA ILE A 316 3.77 4.56 -17.57
C ILE A 316 5.11 4.87 -18.26
N ASP A 317 5.02 5.63 -19.34
CA ASP A 317 6.07 5.79 -20.35
C ASP A 317 6.78 7.16 -20.29
N SER A 318 6.32 8.07 -19.44
CA SER A 318 6.96 9.38 -19.24
C SER A 318 6.64 9.99 -17.86
N TYR A 319 7.43 10.98 -17.45
CA TYR A 319 7.12 11.82 -16.29
C TYR A 319 5.76 12.53 -16.44
N GLU A 320 5.47 13.07 -17.62
CA GLU A 320 4.20 13.75 -17.90
C GLU A 320 3.01 12.78 -17.83
N SER A 321 3.14 11.56 -18.34
CA SER A 321 2.16 10.49 -18.20
C SER A 321 1.93 10.17 -16.71
N LEU A 322 3.00 10.05 -15.92
CA LEU A 322 2.91 9.81 -14.47
C LEU A 322 2.17 10.95 -13.76
N ILE A 323 2.58 12.19 -13.98
CA ILE A 323 1.95 13.37 -13.36
C ILE A 323 0.50 13.51 -13.81
N SER A 324 0.21 13.30 -15.10
CA SER A 324 -1.16 13.31 -15.60
C SER A 324 -2.00 12.25 -14.91
N PHE A 325 -1.47 11.04 -14.74
CA PHE A 325 -2.16 9.94 -14.08
C PHE A 325 -2.47 10.22 -12.61
N ILE A 326 -1.53 10.83 -11.89
CA ILE A 326 -1.69 11.30 -10.50
C ILE A 326 -2.76 12.41 -10.44
N LYS A 327 -2.65 13.42 -11.31
CA LYS A 327 -3.54 14.60 -11.33
C LYS A 327 -4.96 14.30 -11.83
N THR A 328 -5.12 13.32 -12.70
CA THR A 328 -6.44 12.90 -13.24
C THR A 328 -7.24 12.12 -12.20
N GLY A 329 -6.65 11.79 -11.06
CA GLY A 329 -7.34 11.15 -9.96
C GLY A 329 -8.46 12.03 -9.39
N GLY A 330 -9.71 11.60 -9.59
CA GLY A 330 -10.90 12.38 -9.27
C GLY A 330 -11.30 12.39 -7.80
N ASN A 331 -12.07 13.42 -7.44
CA ASN A 331 -12.86 13.49 -6.23
C ASN A 331 -14.02 12.48 -6.28
N TYR A 332 -14.66 12.23 -5.13
CA TYR A 332 -15.92 11.49 -5.15
C TYR A 332 -16.93 12.18 -6.08
N SER A 333 -17.55 11.39 -6.95
CA SER A 333 -18.71 11.80 -7.72
C SER A 333 -19.65 10.60 -7.88
N ARG A 334 -20.90 10.83 -8.26
CA ARG A 334 -21.83 9.72 -8.52
C ARG A 334 -21.37 8.81 -9.67
N GLN A 335 -20.63 9.37 -10.63
CA GLN A 335 -20.06 8.61 -11.75
C GLN A 335 -18.76 7.89 -11.37
N SER A 336 -18.12 8.28 -10.26
CA SER A 336 -16.91 7.66 -9.73
C SER A 336 -17.01 7.58 -8.20
N PRO A 337 -17.85 6.68 -7.66
CA PRO A 337 -18.10 6.56 -6.22
C PRO A 337 -16.91 5.95 -5.45
N GLY A 338 -15.89 5.46 -6.18
CA GLY A 338 -14.76 4.72 -5.62
C GLY A 338 -15.11 3.26 -5.33
N ALA A 339 -14.09 2.42 -5.19
CA ALA A 339 -14.25 1.05 -4.72
C ALA A 339 -13.63 0.91 -3.32
N PRO A 340 -13.92 -0.18 -2.59
CA PRO A 340 -13.17 -0.51 -1.38
C PRO A 340 -11.67 -0.60 -1.68
N ILE A 341 -10.86 0.13 -0.91
CA ILE A 341 -9.40 0.13 -1.03
C ILE A 341 -8.69 -0.27 0.27
N ALA A 342 -9.37 -0.16 1.42
CA ALA A 342 -8.84 -0.63 2.69
C ALA A 342 -9.95 -1.01 3.68
N TYR A 343 -9.65 -1.95 4.58
CA TYR A 343 -10.51 -2.41 5.66
C TYR A 343 -9.83 -2.18 7.02
N LYS A 344 -10.62 -1.78 8.02
CA LYS A 344 -10.23 -1.85 9.43
C LYS A 344 -11.09 -2.91 10.12
N LEU A 345 -10.44 -3.70 10.97
CA LEU A 345 -11.08 -4.74 11.75
C LEU A 345 -10.96 -4.39 13.23
N SER A 346 -11.99 -4.73 14.00
CA SER A 346 -12.03 -4.58 15.45
C SER A 346 -12.45 -5.90 16.09
N TYR A 347 -11.86 -6.25 17.24
CA TYR A 347 -12.29 -7.41 17.99
C TYR A 347 -13.71 -7.21 18.51
N LEU A 348 -14.58 -8.20 18.28
CA LEU A 348 -15.96 -8.16 18.79
C LEU A 348 -15.99 -8.14 20.33
N LYS A 349 -14.95 -8.71 20.95
CA LYS A 349 -14.73 -8.75 22.39
C LYS A 349 -14.83 -7.38 23.07
N ASP A 350 -14.22 -6.35 22.50
CA ASP A 350 -14.00 -5.07 23.19
C ASP A 350 -13.85 -3.86 22.26
N ASN A 351 -14.11 -4.02 20.97
CA ASN A 351 -13.90 -3.02 19.91
C ASN A 351 -12.44 -2.58 19.70
N SER A 352 -11.46 -3.23 20.34
CA SER A 352 -10.05 -2.91 20.12
C SER A 352 -9.63 -3.22 18.67
N PRO A 353 -8.73 -2.42 18.07
CA PRO A 353 -8.29 -2.67 16.70
C PRO A 353 -7.60 -4.02 16.55
N ALA A 354 -8.02 -4.81 15.56
CA ALA A 354 -7.31 -6.02 15.20
C ALA A 354 -6.11 -5.68 14.33
N ARG A 355 -4.94 -6.21 14.70
CA ARG A 355 -3.68 -6.02 13.99
C ARG A 355 -3.14 -7.34 13.50
N MET A 356 -2.36 -7.26 12.45
CA MET A 356 -1.65 -8.38 11.86
C MET A 356 -0.16 -8.13 11.99
N SER A 357 0.63 -9.14 12.30
CA SER A 357 2.09 -9.04 12.20
C SER A 357 2.61 -9.97 11.11
N PHE A 358 3.44 -9.45 10.22
CA PHE A 358 4.19 -10.26 9.25
C PHE A 358 5.67 -10.14 9.53
N THR A 359 6.33 -11.30 9.57
CA THR A 359 7.78 -11.41 9.70
C THR A 359 8.35 -12.01 8.44
N THR A 360 9.41 -11.42 7.89
CA THR A 360 10.11 -11.97 6.73
C THR A 360 11.61 -11.74 6.84
N ASP A 361 12.36 -12.69 6.30
CA ASP A 361 13.80 -12.59 6.10
C ASP A 361 14.08 -12.11 4.67
N TYR A 362 15.01 -11.19 4.51
CA TYR A 362 15.47 -10.71 3.20
C TYR A 362 16.92 -10.21 3.27
N ALA A 363 17.56 -10.05 2.11
CA ALA A 363 18.90 -9.49 2.04
C ALA A 363 18.86 -8.10 1.40
N VAL A 364 19.52 -7.14 2.04
CA VAL A 364 19.78 -5.82 1.46
C VAL A 364 21.18 -5.85 0.86
N LYS A 365 21.28 -5.49 -0.41
CA LYS A 365 22.55 -5.34 -1.11
C LYS A 365 22.77 -3.86 -1.41
N ASP A 366 23.85 -3.33 -0.88
CA ASP A 366 24.30 -1.96 -1.16
C ASP A 366 25.52 -2.01 -2.07
N CYS A 367 25.54 -1.18 -3.11
CA CYS A 367 26.56 -1.19 -4.15
C CYS A 367 27.02 0.23 -4.46
N VAL A 368 28.27 0.52 -4.12
CA VAL A 368 28.92 1.79 -4.44
C VAL A 368 29.74 1.61 -5.70
N ARG A 369 29.61 2.56 -6.64
CA ARG A 369 30.42 2.52 -7.86
C ARG A 369 31.86 2.88 -7.52
N VAL A 370 32.80 2.00 -7.86
CA VAL A 370 34.23 2.15 -7.57
C VAL A 370 35.11 2.24 -8.81
N SER A 371 34.58 1.94 -10.00
CA SER A 371 35.26 2.22 -11.28
C SER A 371 34.34 2.84 -12.32
N GLN A 372 34.92 3.69 -13.17
CA GLN A 372 34.21 4.29 -14.29
C GLN A 372 35.08 4.53 -15.51
N GLN A 373 34.53 4.30 -16.70
CA GLN A 373 35.15 4.73 -17.95
C GLN A 373 34.88 6.22 -18.15
N VAL A 374 35.94 7.01 -18.23
CA VAL A 374 35.88 8.45 -18.51
C VAL A 374 36.43 8.68 -19.91
N LYS A 375 35.67 9.38 -20.76
CA LYS A 375 36.17 9.84 -22.06
C LYS A 375 36.83 11.21 -21.90
N VAL A 376 38.14 11.26 -22.05
CA VAL A 376 38.88 12.53 -22.11
C VAL A 376 39.06 12.93 -23.57
N THR A 377 38.70 14.17 -23.89
CA THR A 377 38.86 14.73 -25.25
C THR A 377 39.54 16.09 -25.15
N LEU A 378 40.63 16.26 -25.88
CA LEU A 378 41.27 17.57 -26.05
C LEU A 378 40.41 18.40 -27.02
N ARG A 379 39.83 19.51 -26.54
CA ARG A 379 38.95 20.37 -27.36
C ARG A 379 39.69 21.37 -28.22
N SER A 380 40.68 22.05 -27.65
CA SER A 380 41.49 23.05 -28.34
C SER A 380 42.81 23.24 -27.62
N ILE A 381 43.85 23.62 -28.38
CA ILE A 381 45.08 24.17 -27.86
C ILE A 381 45.13 25.62 -28.35
N ALA A 382 45.37 26.57 -27.45
CA ALA A 382 45.54 27.98 -27.77
C ALA A 382 46.92 28.44 -27.30
N VAL A 383 47.53 29.35 -28.05
CA VAL A 383 48.81 29.96 -27.69
C VAL A 383 48.52 31.34 -27.11
N ASP A 384 48.74 31.52 -25.80
CA ASP A 384 48.47 32.79 -25.12
C ASP A 384 49.62 33.81 -25.29
N SER A 385 50.85 33.33 -25.48
CA SER A 385 52.02 34.16 -25.75
C SER A 385 53.09 33.37 -26.48
N ALA A 386 53.61 33.95 -27.57
CA ALA A 386 54.64 33.36 -28.42
C ALA A 386 56.08 33.75 -28.00
N GLY A 387 56.27 34.45 -26.88
CA GLY A 387 57.61 34.76 -26.36
C GLY A 387 58.46 35.71 -27.22
N GLY A 388 57.92 36.29 -28.30
CA GLY A 388 58.58 37.31 -29.12
C GLY A 388 59.49 36.78 -30.23
N ASP A 389 59.29 35.54 -30.69
CA ASP A 389 60.02 34.99 -31.84
C ASP A 389 59.57 35.70 -33.15
N PRO A 390 60.48 36.30 -33.95
CA PRO A 390 60.15 37.09 -35.15
C PRO A 390 59.65 36.29 -36.37
N GLY A 391 59.14 35.06 -36.20
CA GLY A 391 58.64 34.21 -37.28
C GLY A 391 57.11 34.31 -37.48
N ASP A 392 56.66 34.33 -38.73
CA ASP A 392 55.23 34.43 -39.11
C ASP A 392 54.39 33.18 -38.78
N ASN A 393 55.03 32.06 -38.46
CA ASN A 393 54.37 30.78 -38.16
C ASN A 393 54.88 30.21 -36.84
N LEU A 394 53.96 29.89 -35.93
CA LEU A 394 54.27 29.21 -34.67
C LEU A 394 54.24 27.70 -34.86
N GLU A 395 55.27 27.01 -34.36
CA GLU A 395 55.36 25.56 -34.37
C GLU A 395 54.89 25.00 -33.03
N LEU A 396 53.72 24.35 -33.03
CA LEU A 396 53.19 23.67 -31.85
C LEU A 396 53.51 22.18 -31.92
N TYR A 397 54.41 21.73 -31.05
CA TYR A 397 54.74 20.32 -30.84
C TYR A 397 54.85 20.00 -29.34
N GLY A 398 54.82 18.71 -29.02
CA GLY A 398 54.83 18.21 -27.65
C GLY A 398 53.85 17.05 -27.47
N ARG A 399 53.72 16.62 -26.21
CA ARG A 399 52.85 15.50 -25.84
C ARG A 399 51.88 15.92 -24.74
N ILE A 400 50.58 15.76 -25.01
CA ILE A 400 49.53 15.90 -24.00
C ILE A 400 48.96 14.52 -23.77
N THR A 401 48.95 14.09 -22.50
CA THR A 401 48.43 12.78 -22.09
C THR A 401 47.47 12.96 -20.92
N ALA A 402 46.48 12.08 -20.85
CA ALA A 402 45.63 11.90 -19.68
C ALA A 402 45.99 10.57 -19.01
N GLN A 403 46.19 10.59 -17.70
CA GLN A 403 46.57 9.41 -16.93
C GLN A 403 45.40 8.95 -16.04
N GLY A 404 44.94 7.72 -16.24
CA GLY A 404 44.05 7.00 -15.33
C GLY A 404 44.62 5.62 -15.03
N THR A 405 43.78 4.57 -15.03
CA THR A 405 44.25 3.17 -15.03
C THR A 405 45.12 2.87 -16.26
N ASN A 406 44.76 3.46 -17.40
CA ASN A 406 45.56 3.45 -18.63
C ASN A 406 45.95 4.89 -19.00
N GLN A 407 47.08 5.04 -19.70
CA GLN A 407 47.48 6.32 -20.27
C GLN A 407 46.80 6.51 -21.64
N GLN A 408 46.16 7.65 -21.85
CA GLN A 408 45.61 8.06 -23.15
C GLN A 408 46.40 9.24 -23.69
N THR A 409 46.90 9.12 -24.91
CA THR A 409 47.56 10.22 -25.63
C THR A 409 46.51 11.09 -26.32
N LEU A 410 46.50 12.38 -26.01
CA LEU A 410 45.56 13.36 -26.55
C LEU A 410 46.17 14.23 -27.65
N PHE A 411 47.49 14.44 -27.59
CA PHE A 411 48.29 15.14 -28.58
C PHE A 411 49.70 14.54 -28.56
N ASP A 412 50.26 14.22 -29.73
CA ASP A 412 51.63 13.72 -29.87
C ASP A 412 52.21 14.23 -31.18
N LYS A 413 53.10 15.21 -31.06
CA LYS A 413 53.80 15.87 -32.15
C LYS A 413 55.24 16.06 -31.71
N ASP A 414 56.19 15.75 -32.56
CA ASP A 414 57.61 15.98 -32.31
C ASP A 414 58.10 17.20 -33.11
N GLY A 415 59.39 17.54 -32.96
CA GLY A 415 59.98 18.68 -33.65
C GLY A 415 60.02 18.52 -35.18
N ASP A 416 59.91 17.29 -35.71
CA ASP A 416 59.88 17.03 -37.15
C ASP A 416 58.44 17.03 -37.70
N HIS A 417 57.44 16.83 -36.83
CA HIS A 417 56.03 16.72 -37.16
C HIS A 417 55.19 17.64 -36.27
N TYR A 418 55.35 18.95 -36.39
CA TYR A 418 54.61 19.96 -35.61
C TYR A 418 53.29 20.40 -36.29
N VAL A 419 52.45 21.13 -35.54
CA VAL A 419 51.28 21.85 -36.07
C VAL A 419 51.68 23.31 -36.26
N SER A 420 51.55 23.82 -37.50
CA SER A 420 51.83 25.22 -37.79
C SER A 420 50.60 26.09 -37.53
N ILE A 421 50.75 27.08 -36.66
CA ILE A 421 49.70 28.06 -36.31
C ILE A 421 50.10 29.40 -36.92
N ARG A 422 49.23 29.97 -37.73
CA ARG A 422 49.42 31.30 -38.32
C ARG A 422 48.73 32.34 -37.44
N GLU A 423 49.22 33.57 -37.44
CA GLU A 423 48.45 34.70 -36.91
C GLU A 423 47.09 34.75 -37.63
N GLY A 424 46.02 34.59 -36.86
CA GLY A 424 44.67 34.78 -37.36
C GLY A 424 44.48 36.26 -37.72
N THR A 425 44.00 36.54 -38.93
CA THR A 425 43.47 37.87 -39.25
C THR A 425 42.15 38.03 -38.49
N ILE A 426 42.06 39.04 -37.63
CA ILE A 426 40.84 39.36 -36.85
C ILE A 426 39.68 39.69 -37.80
#